data_AF-A0A7S0T5J8-F1
#
_entry.id   AF-A0A7S0T5J8-F1
#
_cell.length_a   1.000
_cell.length_b   1.000
_cell.length_c   1.000
_cell.angle_alpha   90.00
_cell.angle_beta   90.00
_cell.angle_gamma   90.00
#
_symmetry.space_group_name_H-M   'P 1'
#
loop_
_entity.id
_entity.type
_entity.pdbx_description
1 polymer ?
#
loop_
_entity_poly.entity_id
_entity_poly.type
_entity_poly.pdbx_seq_one_letter_code
_entity_poly.pdbx_strand_id
1 'polypeptide(L)'
;MPVYATGTNKNLEVSDPRYIQGVLVLSLSNVAPKDNRLWVTWIVEIFIMIIVYTFYYKDFQRYTFYAQKYLASRAPRAFAVIVYDIPERFRSSDAVFAIFDRIFPGEVASANFVQLAPKLLKKKMAYTAALTKKELAIWKTENSKTHEVPQIKPKAEGGGPCAGKLEPMNAIEYWHGKELELREEVRSDQERCESVAPTALKDVVSPRSEEVQEQNDLVIPTRVAI
;
A
#
# COMPACT_ATOMS: atom_id res chain seq x y z
N MET A 1 -19.49 1.20 -37.45
CA MET A 1 -20.88 0.68 -37.43
C MET A 1 -20.83 -0.78 -36.99
N PRO A 2 -21.69 -1.25 -36.08
CA PRO A 2 -21.68 -2.65 -35.62
C PRO A 2 -22.04 -3.61 -36.76
N VAL A 3 -21.13 -4.53 -37.09
CA VAL A 3 -21.26 -5.50 -38.19
C VAL A 3 -22.55 -6.33 -38.05
N TYR A 4 -22.86 -6.72 -36.82
CA TYR A 4 -24.04 -7.51 -36.47
C TYR A 4 -25.37 -6.81 -36.73
N ALA A 5 -25.44 -5.48 -36.69
CA ALA A 5 -26.69 -4.74 -36.94
C ALA A 5 -27.21 -4.89 -38.38
N THR A 6 -26.36 -5.34 -39.30
CA THR A 6 -26.72 -5.66 -40.69
C THR A 6 -27.19 -7.11 -40.89
N GLY A 7 -27.19 -7.92 -39.83
CA GLY A 7 -27.59 -9.33 -39.79
C GLY A 7 -28.98 -9.61 -40.37
N THR A 8 -29.19 -10.83 -40.86
CA THR A 8 -30.41 -11.26 -41.57
C THR A 8 -31.55 -11.67 -40.64
N ASN A 9 -31.25 -12.14 -39.41
CA ASN A 9 -32.25 -12.77 -38.55
C ASN A 9 -33.34 -11.78 -38.07
N LYS A 10 -33.01 -10.50 -37.93
CA LYS A 10 -33.96 -9.41 -37.66
C LYS A 10 -35.03 -9.18 -38.76
N ASN A 11 -34.81 -9.71 -39.97
CA ASN A 11 -35.72 -9.58 -41.11
C ASN A 11 -36.63 -10.82 -41.28
N LEU A 12 -36.52 -11.82 -40.40
CA LEU A 12 -37.39 -13.00 -40.40
C LEU A 12 -38.80 -12.63 -39.90
N GLU A 13 -39.78 -13.51 -40.14
CA GLU A 13 -41.12 -13.35 -39.57
C GLU A 13 -41.09 -13.55 -38.06
N VAL A 14 -41.97 -12.85 -37.33
CA VAL A 14 -42.06 -12.89 -35.85
C VAL A 14 -42.41 -14.31 -35.32
N SER A 15 -42.95 -15.17 -36.17
CA SER A 15 -43.25 -16.59 -35.95
C SER A 15 -42.03 -17.51 -36.02
N ASP A 16 -40.91 -17.10 -36.62
CA ASP A 16 -39.69 -17.90 -36.70
C ASP A 16 -38.95 -17.90 -35.35
N PRO A 17 -38.59 -19.06 -34.77
CA PRO A 17 -37.81 -19.12 -33.52
C PRO A 17 -36.43 -18.46 -33.58
N ARG A 18 -35.96 -18.06 -34.78
CA ARG A 18 -34.71 -17.31 -35.00
C ARG A 18 -34.92 -15.80 -35.15
N TYR A 19 -36.15 -15.31 -35.10
CA TYR A 19 -36.45 -13.88 -35.14
C TYR A 19 -35.86 -13.16 -33.93
N ILE A 20 -35.22 -12.00 -34.17
CA ILE A 20 -34.49 -11.25 -33.16
C ILE A 20 -34.82 -9.77 -33.24
N GLN A 21 -35.17 -9.19 -32.09
CA GLN A 21 -35.55 -7.78 -31.95
C GLN A 21 -34.76 -7.09 -30.81
N GLY A 22 -34.74 -5.76 -30.81
CA GLY A 22 -34.13 -4.96 -29.74
C GLY A 22 -32.60 -5.04 -29.70
N VAL A 23 -32.03 -5.03 -28.49
CA VAL A 23 -30.56 -4.98 -28.28
C VAL A 23 -29.83 -6.20 -28.88
N LEU A 24 -30.50 -7.35 -28.97
CA LEU A 24 -29.95 -8.58 -29.56
C LEU A 24 -29.60 -8.43 -31.06
N VAL A 25 -30.20 -7.47 -31.76
CA VAL A 25 -29.85 -7.11 -33.16
C VAL A 25 -28.39 -6.65 -33.29
N LEU A 26 -27.78 -6.16 -32.20
CA LEU A 26 -26.38 -5.74 -32.14
C LEU A 26 -25.41 -6.87 -31.75
N SER A 27 -25.90 -8.08 -31.46
CA SER A 27 -25.09 -9.21 -31.00
C SER A 27 -24.93 -10.29 -32.06
N LEU A 28 -24.04 -11.25 -31.81
CA LEU A 28 -23.78 -12.41 -32.66
C LEU A 28 -25.05 -13.20 -33.02
N SER A 29 -26.08 -13.15 -32.17
CA SER A 29 -27.36 -13.85 -32.41
C SER A 29 -28.05 -13.43 -33.72
N ASN A 30 -27.88 -12.18 -34.18
CA ASN A 30 -28.51 -11.68 -35.39
C ASN A 30 -27.88 -12.22 -36.71
N VAL A 31 -26.85 -13.05 -36.60
CA VAL A 31 -26.08 -13.60 -37.72
C VAL A 31 -26.54 -15.04 -38.01
N ALA A 32 -26.74 -15.38 -39.29
CA ALA A 32 -27.08 -16.73 -39.68
C ALA A 32 -25.87 -17.68 -39.55
N PRO A 33 -26.07 -18.99 -39.25
CA PRO A 33 -24.97 -19.95 -39.27
C PRO A 33 -24.35 -20.01 -40.67
N LYS A 34 -23.00 -19.91 -40.73
CA LYS A 34 -22.19 -19.79 -41.96
C LYS A 34 -22.30 -18.45 -42.72
N ASP A 35 -22.87 -17.39 -42.14
CA ASP A 35 -22.74 -16.03 -42.71
C ASP A 35 -21.26 -15.62 -42.73
N ASN A 36 -20.82 -15.04 -43.84
CA ASN A 36 -19.46 -14.55 -44.05
C ASN A 36 -19.06 -13.53 -42.97
N ARG A 37 -20.00 -12.80 -42.36
CA ARG A 37 -19.69 -11.77 -41.34
C ARG A 37 -18.97 -12.27 -40.10
N LEU A 38 -19.00 -13.58 -39.84
CA LEU A 38 -18.29 -14.20 -38.71
C LEU A 38 -16.76 -14.03 -38.78
N TRP A 39 -16.15 -13.96 -39.98
CA TRP A 39 -14.69 -13.73 -40.07
C TRP A 39 -14.30 -12.32 -39.60
N VAL A 40 -15.19 -11.34 -39.74
CA VAL A 40 -14.91 -9.95 -39.34
C VAL A 40 -14.73 -9.88 -37.83
N THR A 41 -15.56 -10.61 -37.07
CA THR A 41 -15.41 -10.76 -35.62
C THR A 41 -14.06 -11.34 -35.24
N TRP A 42 -13.67 -12.45 -35.88
CA TRP A 42 -12.41 -13.13 -35.59
C TRP A 42 -11.18 -12.24 -35.88
N ILE A 43 -11.20 -11.49 -36.99
CA ILE A 43 -10.15 -10.52 -37.30
C ILE A 43 -10.14 -9.35 -36.30
N VAL A 44 -11.30 -8.85 -35.87
CA VAL A 44 -11.39 -7.79 -34.84
C VAL A 44 -10.88 -8.29 -33.49
N GLU A 45 -11.20 -9.52 -33.08
CA GLU A 45 -10.69 -10.15 -31.87
C GLU A 45 -9.17 -10.32 -31.91
N ILE A 46 -8.61 -10.81 -33.02
CA ILE A 46 -7.16 -10.90 -33.22
C ILE A 46 -6.51 -9.52 -33.17
N PHE A 47 -7.12 -8.51 -33.79
CA PHE A 47 -6.60 -7.14 -33.79
C PHE A 47 -6.61 -6.52 -32.38
N ILE A 48 -7.69 -6.69 -31.62
CA ILE A 48 -7.78 -6.29 -30.21
C ILE A 48 -6.72 -7.02 -29.38
N MET A 49 -6.58 -8.34 -29.57
CA MET A 49 -5.58 -9.17 -28.89
C MET A 49 -4.16 -8.65 -29.16
N ILE A 50 -3.78 -8.40 -30.42
CA ILE A 50 -2.48 -7.85 -30.80
C ILE A 50 -2.23 -6.48 -30.13
N ILE A 51 -3.24 -5.60 -30.12
CA ILE A 51 -3.15 -4.29 -29.46
C ILE A 51 -2.91 -4.47 -27.95
N VAL A 52 -3.73 -5.29 -27.27
CA VAL A 52 -3.62 -5.51 -25.82
C VAL A 52 -2.26 -6.11 -25.46
N TYR A 53 -1.78 -7.12 -26.19
CA TYR A 53 -0.44 -7.68 -25.96
C TYR A 53 0.68 -6.66 -26.23
N THR A 54 0.53 -5.79 -27.24
CA THR A 54 1.51 -4.74 -27.53
C THR A 54 1.59 -3.69 -26.42
N PHE A 55 0.44 -3.27 -25.87
CA PHE A 55 0.40 -2.38 -24.70
C PHE A 55 0.95 -3.06 -23.46
N TYR A 56 0.50 -4.28 -23.15
CA TYR A 56 1.00 -5.07 -22.02
C TYR A 56 2.51 -5.28 -22.07
N TYR A 57 3.07 -5.61 -23.24
CA TYR A 57 4.51 -5.76 -23.43
C TYR A 57 5.26 -4.44 -23.18
N LYS A 58 4.77 -3.31 -23.69
CA LYS A 58 5.36 -1.98 -23.45
C LYS A 58 5.32 -1.59 -21.97
N ASP A 59 4.21 -1.83 -21.28
CA ASP A 59 4.09 -1.52 -19.87
C ASP A 59 4.91 -2.47 -19.00
N PHE A 60 5.02 -3.76 -19.38
CA PHE A 60 5.93 -4.70 -18.74
C PHE A 60 7.40 -4.31 -18.92
N GLN A 61 7.83 -3.89 -20.11
CA GLN A 61 9.19 -3.37 -20.34
C GLN A 61 9.49 -2.11 -19.50
N ARG A 62 8.52 -1.19 -19.37
CA ARG A 62 8.66 -0.02 -18.51
C ARG A 62 8.74 -0.41 -17.04
N TYR A 63 7.86 -1.31 -16.60
CA TYR A 63 7.84 -1.83 -15.24
C TYR A 63 9.17 -2.50 -14.87
N THR A 64 9.71 -3.38 -15.71
CA THR A 64 11.00 -4.04 -15.45
C THR A 64 12.16 -3.05 -15.43
N PHE A 65 12.19 -2.05 -16.32
CA PHE A 65 13.17 -0.97 -16.29
C PHE A 65 13.13 -0.17 -14.97
N TYR A 66 11.94 0.25 -14.53
CA TYR A 66 11.79 0.97 -13.26
C TYR A 66 12.08 0.09 -12.04
N ALA A 67 11.71 -1.19 -12.06
CA ALA A 67 12.03 -2.15 -11.01
C ALA A 67 13.55 -2.39 -10.91
N GLN A 68 14.24 -2.57 -12.04
CA GLN A 68 15.71 -2.66 -12.06
C GLN A 68 16.37 -1.38 -11.55
N LYS A 69 15.90 -0.20 -11.98
CA LYS A 69 16.39 1.09 -11.48
C LYS A 69 16.14 1.28 -9.98
N TYR A 70 15.03 0.78 -9.47
CA TYR A 70 14.71 0.80 -8.03
C TYR A 70 15.62 -0.14 -7.24
N LEU A 71 15.84 -1.37 -7.72
CA LEU A 71 16.74 -2.35 -7.11
C LEU A 71 18.22 -1.93 -7.17
N ALA A 72 18.62 -1.22 -8.23
CA ALA A 72 19.95 -0.63 -8.37
C ALA A 72 20.14 0.67 -7.56
N SER A 73 19.06 1.26 -7.03
CA SER A 73 19.17 2.40 -6.13
C SER A 73 19.76 1.95 -4.78
N ARG A 74 20.67 2.75 -4.21
CA ARG A 74 21.25 2.50 -2.87
C ARG A 74 20.23 2.80 -1.74
N ALA A 75 19.02 2.27 -1.85
CA ALA A 75 18.00 2.36 -0.82
C ALA A 75 18.40 1.45 0.37
N PRO A 76 18.21 1.87 1.63
CA PRO A 76 18.54 1.05 2.81
C PRO A 76 17.90 -0.35 2.83
N ARG A 77 16.78 -0.53 2.11
CA ARG A 77 16.09 -1.82 1.95
C ARG A 77 16.94 -2.90 1.27
N ALA A 78 17.96 -2.53 0.50
CA ALA A 78 18.88 -3.47 -0.14
C ALA A 78 19.92 -4.06 0.83
N PHE A 79 20.02 -3.52 2.05
CA PHE A 79 21.01 -3.88 3.06
C PHE A 79 20.37 -4.29 4.41
N ALA A 80 19.07 -4.58 4.41
CA ALA A 80 18.31 -4.88 5.61
C ALA A 80 17.56 -6.21 5.45
N VAL A 81 18.02 -7.23 6.18
CA VAL A 81 17.36 -8.55 6.25
C VAL A 81 16.42 -8.60 7.44
N ILE A 82 15.21 -9.10 7.24
CA ILE A 82 14.24 -9.35 8.31
C ILE A 82 14.28 -10.84 8.66
N VAL A 83 14.69 -11.14 9.89
CA VAL A 83 14.79 -12.50 10.42
C VAL A 83 13.57 -12.79 11.27
N TYR A 84 12.88 -13.90 10.97
CA TYR A 84 11.69 -14.37 11.69
C TYR A 84 12.04 -15.52 12.64
N ASP A 85 11.10 -15.87 13.53
CA ASP A 85 11.16 -17.05 14.41
C ASP A 85 12.41 -17.19 15.31
N ILE A 86 12.92 -16.05 15.79
CA ILE A 86 14.07 -16.00 16.71
C ILE A 86 13.71 -16.69 18.05
N PRO A 87 14.47 -17.73 18.49
CA PRO A 87 14.27 -18.42 19.76
C PRO A 87 14.35 -17.48 20.96
N GLU A 88 13.57 -17.75 22.01
CA GLU A 88 13.39 -16.81 23.13
C GLU A 88 14.72 -16.41 23.81
N ARG A 89 15.63 -17.37 23.95
CA ARG A 89 17.00 -17.18 24.48
C ARG A 89 17.89 -16.22 23.69
N PHE A 90 17.49 -15.84 22.47
CA PHE A 90 18.23 -14.95 21.57
C PHE A 90 17.43 -13.69 21.20
N ARG A 91 16.33 -13.37 21.92
CA ARG A 91 15.51 -12.16 21.69
C ARG A 91 16.11 -10.89 22.32
N SER A 92 17.37 -10.60 22.00
CA SER A 92 18.02 -9.32 22.28
C SER A 92 18.89 -8.89 21.10
N SER A 93 19.01 -7.59 20.86
CA SER A 93 19.82 -7.05 19.74
C SER A 93 21.25 -7.61 19.77
N ASP A 94 21.88 -7.63 20.93
CA ASP A 94 23.26 -8.11 21.12
C ASP A 94 23.41 -9.62 20.83
N ALA A 95 22.44 -10.45 21.24
CA ALA A 95 22.49 -11.89 20.99
C ALA A 95 22.27 -12.21 19.50
N VAL A 96 21.38 -11.47 18.83
CA VAL A 96 21.20 -11.58 17.37
C VAL A 96 22.47 -11.12 16.66
N PHE A 97 23.03 -9.98 17.03
CA PHE A 97 24.28 -9.46 16.48
C PHE A 97 25.43 -10.48 16.60
N ALA A 98 25.69 -10.99 17.81
CA ALA A 98 26.77 -11.93 18.06
C ALA A 98 26.61 -13.27 17.33
N ILE A 99 25.36 -13.69 17.02
CA ILE A 99 25.12 -14.88 16.18
C ILE A 99 25.45 -14.58 14.71
N PHE A 100 24.99 -13.46 14.17
CA PHE A 100 25.22 -13.13 12.77
C PHE A 100 26.66 -12.74 12.48
N ASP A 101 27.31 -11.96 13.35
CA ASP A 101 28.74 -11.61 13.23
C ASP A 101 29.65 -12.83 13.37
N ARG A 102 29.26 -13.85 14.16
CA ARG A 102 29.99 -15.14 14.18
C ARG A 102 29.91 -15.90 12.84
N ILE A 103 28.88 -15.69 12.04
CA ILE A 103 28.71 -16.35 10.73
C ILE A 103 29.30 -15.48 9.61
N PHE A 104 29.15 -14.15 9.71
CA PHE A 104 29.54 -13.14 8.73
C PHE A 104 30.39 -12.03 9.39
N PRO A 105 31.64 -12.34 9.81
CA PRO A 105 32.44 -11.47 10.67
C PRO A 105 32.78 -10.14 9.99
N GLY A 106 32.36 -9.04 10.61
CA GLY A 106 32.58 -7.69 10.11
C GLY A 106 31.67 -7.25 8.95
N GLU A 107 30.78 -8.10 8.46
CA GLU A 107 29.79 -7.73 7.43
C GLU A 107 28.49 -7.17 8.05
N VAL A 108 28.20 -7.52 9.31
CA VAL A 108 26.99 -7.11 10.02
C VAL A 108 27.15 -5.70 10.59
N ALA A 109 26.50 -4.71 9.97
CA ALA A 109 26.56 -3.32 10.45
C ALA A 109 25.80 -3.08 11.77
N SER A 110 24.61 -3.69 11.93
CA SER A 110 23.85 -3.67 13.19
C SER A 110 22.75 -4.73 13.16
N ALA A 111 22.33 -5.22 14.33
CA ALA A 111 21.12 -6.02 14.50
C ALA A 111 20.19 -5.33 15.49
N ASN A 112 18.89 -5.24 15.14
CA ASN A 112 17.88 -4.57 15.96
C ASN A 112 16.73 -5.55 16.22
N PHE A 113 16.49 -5.90 17.48
CA PHE A 113 15.34 -6.72 17.84
C PHE A 113 14.05 -5.88 17.85
N VAL A 114 13.08 -6.26 17.02
CA VAL A 114 11.79 -5.56 16.91
C VAL A 114 10.70 -6.37 17.63
N GLN A 115 10.15 -5.83 18.72
CA GLN A 115 9.03 -6.42 19.44
C GLN A 115 7.69 -5.97 18.86
N LEU A 116 6.77 -6.91 18.63
CA LEU A 116 5.40 -6.59 18.19
C LEU A 116 4.57 -6.04 19.36
N ALA A 117 4.33 -4.73 19.39
CA ALA A 117 3.54 -4.05 20.40
C ALA A 117 2.19 -3.54 19.82
N PRO A 118 1.16 -4.41 19.65
CA PRO A 118 -0.07 -4.05 18.95
C PRO A 118 -0.91 -3.00 19.69
N LYS A 119 -0.83 -2.95 21.03
CA LYS A 119 -1.49 -1.93 21.85
C LYS A 119 -0.90 -0.54 21.60
N LEU A 120 0.43 -0.43 21.65
CA LEU A 120 1.18 0.79 21.35
C LEU A 120 0.92 1.27 19.92
N LEU A 121 0.90 0.34 18.94
CA LEU A 121 0.59 0.67 17.54
C LEU A 121 -0.83 1.25 17.40
N LYS A 122 -1.83 0.63 18.04
CA LYS A 122 -3.22 1.12 18.04
C LYS A 122 -3.35 2.52 18.65
N LYS A 123 -2.67 2.78 19.78
CA LYS A 123 -2.61 4.11 20.41
C LYS A 123 -1.92 5.14 19.50
N LYS A 124 -0.79 4.78 18.87
CA LYS A 124 -0.08 5.65 17.93
C LYS A 124 -0.93 6.00 16.70
N MET A 125 -1.69 5.04 16.17
CA MET A 125 -2.68 5.29 15.11
C MET A 125 -3.80 6.24 15.58
N ALA A 126 -4.33 6.04 16.79
CA ALA A 126 -5.33 6.94 17.37
C ALA A 126 -4.79 8.36 17.57
N TYR A 127 -3.55 8.50 18.05
CA TYR A 127 -2.84 9.77 18.19
C TYR A 127 -2.70 10.48 16.83
N THR A 128 -2.20 9.80 15.80
CA THR A 128 -2.11 10.38 14.44
C THR A 128 -3.48 10.79 13.89
N ALA A 129 -4.52 10.00 14.16
CA ALA A 129 -5.88 10.33 13.72
C ALA A 129 -6.50 11.50 14.51
N ALA A 130 -6.08 11.76 15.75
CA ALA A 130 -6.47 12.96 16.50
C ALA A 130 -5.73 14.20 15.94
N LEU A 131 -4.42 14.07 15.69
CA LEU A 131 -3.60 15.13 15.09
C LEU A 131 -4.14 15.58 13.73
N THR A 132 -4.39 14.65 12.80
CA THR A 132 -4.94 15.00 11.47
C THR A 132 -6.34 15.65 11.55
N LYS A 133 -7.16 15.33 12.56
CA LYS A 133 -8.45 16.00 12.77
C LYS A 133 -8.30 17.40 13.34
N LYS A 134 -7.31 17.63 14.21
CA LYS A 134 -6.93 18.96 14.71
C LYS A 134 -6.42 19.84 13.57
N GLU A 135 -5.50 19.34 12.75
CA GLU A 135 -4.97 20.02 11.55
C GLU A 135 -6.11 20.38 10.58
N LEU A 136 -7.02 19.44 10.30
CA LEU A 136 -8.18 19.66 9.44
C LEU A 136 -9.17 20.69 10.04
N ALA A 137 -9.32 20.76 11.36
CA ALA A 137 -10.14 21.76 12.03
C ALA A 137 -9.52 23.17 11.95
N ILE A 138 -8.20 23.28 12.14
CA ILE A 138 -7.44 24.52 11.96
C ILE A 138 -7.55 25.00 10.51
N TRP A 139 -7.22 24.14 9.54
CA TRP A 139 -7.32 24.44 8.11
C TRP A 139 -8.72 24.91 7.68
N LYS A 140 -9.78 24.30 8.22
CA LYS A 140 -11.17 24.74 7.96
C LYS A 140 -11.47 26.13 8.53
N THR A 141 -10.87 26.47 9.67
CA THR A 141 -11.06 27.78 10.32
C THR A 141 -10.31 28.88 9.56
N GLU A 142 -9.10 28.57 9.07
CA GLU A 142 -8.27 29.47 8.26
C GLU A 142 -8.86 29.70 6.86
N ASN A 143 -9.35 28.64 6.20
CA ASN A 143 -9.90 28.72 4.85
C ASN A 143 -11.41 29.05 4.78
N SER A 144 -12.12 29.14 5.90
CA SER A 144 -13.52 29.59 5.91
C SER A 144 -13.61 31.11 5.83
N LYS A 145 -14.48 31.62 4.96
CA LYS A 145 -14.79 33.05 4.86
C LYS A 145 -15.35 33.67 6.14
N THR A 146 -15.94 32.86 7.02
CA THR A 146 -16.53 33.31 8.29
C THR A 146 -15.56 33.18 9.48
N HIS A 147 -14.42 32.48 9.31
CA HIS A 147 -13.52 32.07 10.39
C HIS A 147 -14.22 31.37 11.57
N GLU A 148 -15.41 30.79 11.35
CA GLU A 148 -16.13 30.03 12.36
C GLU A 148 -15.40 28.72 12.69
N VAL A 149 -15.13 28.53 13.98
CA VAL A 149 -14.45 27.33 14.47
C VAL A 149 -15.40 26.14 14.42
N PRO A 150 -15.03 25.00 13.79
CA PRO A 150 -15.92 23.85 13.69
C PRO A 150 -16.25 23.29 15.08
N GLN A 151 -17.53 23.07 15.34
CA GLN A 151 -18.01 22.41 16.56
C GLN A 151 -18.08 20.90 16.37
N ILE A 152 -17.77 20.15 17.43
CA ILE A 152 -17.93 18.69 17.46
C ILE A 152 -18.83 18.28 18.64
N LYS A 153 -19.60 17.21 18.44
CA LYS A 153 -20.36 16.56 19.50
C LYS A 153 -19.69 15.21 19.77
N PRO A 154 -18.97 15.05 20.90
CA PRO A 154 -18.34 13.77 21.21
C PRO A 154 -19.40 12.67 21.34
N LYS A 155 -19.03 11.44 20.98
CA LYS A 155 -19.79 10.29 21.43
C LYS A 155 -19.42 10.02 22.88
N ALA A 156 -20.41 9.89 23.76
CA ALA A 156 -20.16 9.41 25.11
C ALA A 156 -19.51 8.02 25.04
N GLU A 157 -18.43 7.82 25.80
CA GLU A 157 -17.76 6.53 25.90
C GLU A 157 -18.72 5.52 26.55
N GLY A 158 -18.99 4.39 25.89
CA GLY A 158 -20.03 3.44 26.29
C GLY A 158 -21.42 3.65 25.64
N GLY A 159 -21.52 4.45 24.58
CA GLY A 159 -22.78 4.84 23.93
C GLY A 159 -23.70 3.72 23.42
N GLY A 160 -24.56 3.20 24.30
CA GLY A 160 -25.87 2.66 23.94
C GLY A 160 -26.84 3.77 23.50
N PRO A 161 -28.03 3.44 22.96
CA PRO A 161 -28.96 4.41 22.38
C PRO A 161 -29.54 5.45 23.36
N CYS A 162 -29.32 5.29 24.67
CA CYS A 162 -29.78 6.19 25.73
C CYS A 162 -28.67 7.09 26.30
N ALA A 163 -27.43 7.03 25.79
CA ALA A 163 -26.36 7.91 26.28
C ALA A 163 -26.66 9.38 25.92
N GLY A 164 -26.60 10.25 26.92
CA GLY A 164 -27.00 11.66 26.80
C GLY A 164 -26.24 12.42 25.71
N LYS A 165 -26.94 13.34 25.04
CA LYS A 165 -26.33 14.24 24.06
C LYS A 165 -25.39 15.21 24.79
N LEU A 166 -24.08 15.00 24.65
CA LEU A 166 -23.07 15.95 25.10
C LEU A 166 -23.21 17.28 24.34
N GLU A 167 -22.89 18.38 25.02
CA GLU A 167 -22.92 19.72 24.43
C GLU A 167 -21.90 19.83 23.28
N PRO A 168 -22.19 20.66 22.25
CA PRO A 168 -21.22 20.93 21.20
C PRO A 168 -20.04 21.73 21.77
N MET A 169 -18.83 21.26 21.48
CA MET A 169 -17.58 21.87 21.94
C MET A 169 -16.68 22.23 20.76
N ASN A 170 -15.74 23.16 20.99
CA ASN A 170 -14.75 23.57 20.00
C ASN A 170 -13.92 22.34 19.56
N ALA A 171 -13.94 22.01 18.27
CA ALA A 171 -13.23 20.83 17.77
C ALA A 171 -11.70 20.96 17.90
N ILE A 172 -11.14 22.17 17.82
CA ILE A 172 -9.69 22.40 17.95
C ILE A 172 -9.25 22.08 19.39
N GLU A 173 -9.95 22.63 20.38
CA GLU A 173 -9.70 22.36 21.81
C GLU A 173 -9.91 20.88 22.16
N TYR A 174 -11.01 20.28 21.69
CA TYR A 174 -11.30 18.86 21.93
C TYR A 174 -10.22 17.93 21.36
N TRP A 175 -9.82 18.11 20.10
CA TRP A 175 -8.79 17.27 19.49
C TRP A 175 -7.41 17.55 20.09
N HIS A 176 -7.13 18.77 20.55
CA HIS A 176 -5.89 19.08 21.26
C HIS A 176 -5.82 18.41 22.65
N GLY A 177 -6.91 18.41 23.41
CA GLY A 177 -6.98 17.66 24.67
C GLY A 177 -6.75 16.16 24.46
N LYS A 178 -7.41 15.57 23.45
CA LYS A 178 -7.26 14.14 23.13
C LYS A 178 -5.88 13.78 22.54
N GLU A 179 -5.24 14.71 21.83
CA GLU A 179 -3.85 14.60 21.37
C GLU A 179 -2.89 14.49 22.57
N LEU A 180 -3.03 15.36 23.58
CA LEU A 180 -2.20 15.34 24.79
C LEU A 180 -2.39 14.05 25.60
N GLU A 181 -3.65 13.65 25.83
CA GLU A 181 -4.00 12.39 26.49
C GLU A 181 -3.34 11.18 25.79
N LEU A 182 -3.53 11.04 24.48
CA LEU A 182 -2.98 9.95 23.69
C LEU A 182 -1.44 10.00 23.60
N ARG A 183 -0.82 11.19 23.64
CA ARG A 183 0.64 11.34 23.68
C ARG A 183 1.22 10.75 24.97
N GLU A 184 0.60 11.02 26.11
CA GLU A 184 1.01 10.48 27.40
C GLU A 184 0.77 8.95 27.50
N GLU A 185 -0.34 8.47 26.93
CA GLU A 185 -0.60 7.03 26.81
C GLU A 185 0.40 6.30 25.90
N VAL A 186 0.87 6.94 24.82
CA VAL A 186 1.89 6.40 23.92
C VAL A 186 3.26 6.41 24.58
N ARG A 187 3.62 7.51 25.27
CA ARG A 187 4.88 7.64 26.01
C ARG A 187 5.02 6.56 27.08
N SER A 188 4.01 6.42 27.94
CA SER A 188 4.02 5.42 29.03
C SER A 188 3.99 3.97 28.53
N ASP A 189 3.29 3.66 27.44
CA ASP A 189 3.37 2.32 26.81
C ASP A 189 4.72 2.10 26.13
N GLN A 190 5.37 3.13 25.58
CA GLN A 190 6.70 3.02 24.97
C GLN A 190 7.77 2.76 26.03
N GLU A 191 7.79 3.54 27.13
CA GLU A 191 8.67 3.32 28.29
C GLU A 191 8.49 1.90 28.88
N ARG A 192 7.25 1.37 28.88
CA ARG A 192 6.95 -0.02 29.28
C ARG A 192 7.49 -1.06 28.30
N CYS A 193 7.54 -0.76 27.00
CA CYS A 193 8.14 -1.67 26.01
C CYS A 193 9.67 -1.63 26.09
N GLU A 194 10.27 -0.44 26.25
CA GLU A 194 11.72 -0.22 26.37
C GLU A 194 12.31 -0.77 27.67
N SER A 195 11.52 -0.89 28.75
CA SER A 195 11.95 -1.54 30.00
C SER A 195 11.80 -3.07 29.99
N VAL A 196 11.02 -3.64 29.06
CA VAL A 196 10.86 -5.10 28.89
C VAL A 196 11.85 -5.65 27.86
N ALA A 197 12.23 -4.85 26.85
CA ALA A 197 13.30 -5.18 25.93
C ALA A 197 14.66 -4.77 26.53
N PRO A 198 15.62 -5.68 26.79
CA PRO A 198 16.96 -5.29 27.20
C PRO A 198 17.58 -4.37 26.14
N THR A 199 17.95 -3.16 26.59
CA THR A 199 18.14 -1.99 25.73
C THR A 199 19.40 -2.07 24.86
N ALA A 200 19.23 -2.01 23.54
CA ALA A 200 20.23 -1.45 22.63
C ALA A 200 19.57 -0.95 21.34
N LEU A 201 19.31 0.35 21.28
CA LEU A 201 19.07 1.09 20.04
C LEU A 201 19.85 2.41 20.14
N LYS A 202 21.11 2.37 19.70
CA LYS A 202 21.94 3.56 19.48
C LYS A 202 22.51 3.49 18.06
N ASP A 203 22.13 4.50 17.30
CA ASP A 203 22.76 4.98 16.07
C ASP A 203 23.01 3.93 14.97
N VAL A 204 22.07 3.88 14.02
CA VAL A 204 22.33 3.39 12.67
C VAL A 204 23.31 4.36 12.00
N VAL A 205 24.61 4.12 12.19
CA VAL A 205 25.66 4.85 11.48
C VAL A 205 25.56 4.51 10.00
N SER A 206 25.21 5.51 9.20
CA SER A 206 25.27 5.40 7.74
C SER A 206 26.72 5.13 7.31
N PRO A 207 27.00 4.12 6.47
CA PRO A 207 28.34 3.94 5.92
C PRO A 207 28.71 5.15 5.07
N ARG A 208 29.72 5.92 5.49
CA ARG A 208 30.27 7.04 4.70
C ARG A 208 31.78 7.23 4.89
N SER A 209 32.49 6.15 4.55
CA SER A 209 33.90 6.06 4.17
C SER A 209 34.13 4.56 3.89
N GLU A 210 34.60 4.07 2.75
CA GLU A 210 35.26 4.71 1.60
C GLU A 210 34.61 4.21 0.28
N GLU A 211 34.73 4.81 -0.91
CA GLU A 211 35.47 5.99 -1.39
C GLU A 211 37.01 5.82 -1.60
N VAL A 212 37.51 4.57 -1.73
CA VAL A 212 38.84 4.23 -2.30
C VAL A 212 38.69 3.28 -3.50
N GLN A 213 39.38 3.61 -4.60
CA GLN A 213 39.62 2.81 -5.82
C GLN A 213 38.41 2.39 -6.68
N GLU A 214 37.99 3.33 -7.51
CA GLU A 214 37.73 3.03 -8.93
C GLU A 214 39.06 2.61 -9.61
N GLN A 215 39.28 1.31 -9.82
CA GLN A 215 39.93 0.77 -11.04
C GLN A 215 40.04 -0.77 -11.04
N ASN A 216 39.82 -1.32 -12.25
CA ASN A 216 40.10 -2.68 -12.74
C ASN A 216 39.03 -3.78 -12.60
N ASP A 217 38.83 -4.41 -13.76
CA ASP A 217 38.36 -5.78 -14.02
C ASP A 217 36.91 -6.17 -13.69
N LEU A 218 36.04 -5.80 -14.63
CA LEU A 218 35.32 -6.71 -15.54
C LEU A 218 35.27 -8.22 -15.18
N VAL A 219 34.79 -8.55 -13.98
CA VAL A 219 34.35 -9.91 -13.63
C VAL A 219 32.95 -9.82 -13.08
N ILE A 220 32.00 -10.53 -13.71
CA ILE A 220 30.63 -10.68 -13.22
C ILE A 220 30.67 -11.54 -11.95
N PRO A 221 30.36 -11.02 -10.75
CA PRO A 221 30.29 -11.83 -9.54
C PRO A 221 28.83 -12.21 -9.29
N THR A 222 28.55 -13.50 -9.34
CA THR A 222 27.30 -14.10 -8.85
C THR A 222 27.06 -13.68 -7.40
N ARG A 223 26.15 -12.74 -7.16
CA ARG A 223 25.80 -12.34 -5.78
C ARG A 223 24.74 -13.28 -5.22
N VAL A 224 25.19 -14.17 -4.34
CA VAL A 224 24.34 -14.79 -3.32
C VAL A 224 23.89 -13.68 -2.37
N ALA A 225 22.61 -13.66 -2.02
CA ALA A 225 22.07 -12.74 -1.03
C ALA A 225 22.40 -13.26 0.38
N ILE A 226 23.00 -12.39 1.19
CA ILE A 226 23.19 -12.49 2.64
C ILE A 226 22.91 -11.09 3.19
#